data_AF-A0A6A0HA45-F1
#
_entry.id   AF-A0A6A0HA45-F1
#
_cell.length_a   1.000
_cell.length_b   1.000
_cell.length_c   1.000
_cell.angle_alpha   90.00
_cell.angle_beta   90.00
_cell.angle_gamma   90.00
#
_symmetry.space_group_name_H-M   'P 1'
#
loop_
_entity.id
_entity.type
_entity.pdbx_description
1 polymer ?
#
loop_
_entity_poly.entity_id
_entity_poly.type
_entity_poly.pdbx_seq_one_letter_code
_entity_poly.pdbx_strand_id
1 'polypeptide(L)'
;MYVDFVRKFQQPTIVFDGYIAGPSTKDITHTRRSRGAAGVKVNFNHDTPFTTKKEQFLTNASNKREFVNMLSQKLVSAGCHVLQAEGDADVLIAKTAVECANECSTTVIREDTDLLILLIFITNPESEALYLQSDKKKGKKFRVWDIHWFQRSVGPEMCTLLPFVHAIAGRSSVWYWQGRSTSKVKV
;
A
#
# COMPACT_ATOMS: atom_id res chain seq x y z
N MET A 1 3.13 -0.12 20.79
CA MET A 1 2.63 0.96 19.90
C MET A 1 3.19 0.75 18.49
N TYR A 2 2.69 1.35 17.40
CA TYR A 2 3.04 1.01 15.99
C TYR A 2 4.55 0.85 15.69
N VAL A 3 5.43 1.59 16.39
CA VAL A 3 6.89 1.39 16.36
C VAL A 3 7.31 -0.05 16.66
N ASP A 4 6.70 -0.72 17.65
CA ASP A 4 6.99 -2.11 18.00
C ASP A 4 6.52 -3.11 16.95
N PHE A 5 5.50 -2.73 16.16
CA PHE A 5 5.08 -3.53 15.01
C PHE A 5 6.14 -3.46 13.90
N VAL A 6 6.63 -2.25 13.62
CA VAL A 6 7.65 -1.97 12.60
C VAL A 6 9.01 -2.57 12.95
N ARG A 7 9.40 -2.58 14.24
CA ARG A 7 10.66 -3.17 14.72
C ARG A 7 10.80 -4.68 14.50
N LYS A 8 9.73 -5.36 14.09
CA LYS A 8 9.77 -6.79 13.72
C LYS A 8 10.48 -7.01 12.38
N PHE A 9 10.67 -5.96 11.60
CA PHE A 9 11.36 -5.98 10.32
C PHE A 9 12.79 -5.48 10.49
N GLN A 10 13.73 -6.06 9.74
CA GLN A 10 15.17 -5.80 9.91
C GLN A 10 15.56 -4.37 9.49
N GLN A 11 15.01 -3.88 8.37
CA GLN A 11 15.28 -2.54 7.81
C GLN A 11 13.99 -1.98 7.15
N PRO A 12 13.00 -1.57 7.94
CA PRO A 12 11.72 -1.13 7.39
C PRO A 12 11.80 0.30 6.83
N THR A 13 11.34 0.46 5.59
CA THR A 13 10.96 1.76 5.03
C THR A 13 9.45 1.92 5.11
N ILE A 14 9.00 3.00 5.77
CA ILE A 14 7.58 3.31 5.95
C ILE A 14 7.23 4.44 5.00
N VAL A 15 6.22 4.24 4.17
CA VAL A 15 5.73 5.26 3.24
C VAL A 15 4.33 5.70 3.66
N PHE A 16 4.15 6.99 3.90
CA PHE A 16 2.85 7.57 4.18
C PHE A 16 2.26 8.30 2.97
N ASP A 17 0.93 8.33 2.91
CA ASP A 17 0.21 9.22 2.01
C ASP A 17 0.53 10.69 2.31
N GLY A 18 0.50 11.48 1.25
CA GLY A 18 0.52 12.92 1.28
C GLY A 18 -0.86 13.51 1.52
N TYR A 19 -0.88 14.56 2.34
CA TYR A 19 -2.07 15.35 2.61
C TYR A 19 -1.71 16.83 2.41
N ILE A 20 -1.41 17.22 1.17
CA ILE A 20 -1.14 18.62 0.82
C ILE A 20 -2.43 19.43 1.00
N ALA A 21 -2.28 20.70 1.40
CA ALA A 21 -3.40 21.63 1.42
C ALA A 21 -3.74 22.05 -0.01
N GLY A 22 -4.87 21.59 -0.54
CA GLY A 22 -5.34 21.95 -1.87
C GLY A 22 -6.29 20.91 -2.45
N PRO A 23 -6.87 21.17 -3.64
CA PRO A 23 -7.71 20.22 -4.33
C PRO A 23 -6.90 18.97 -4.69
N SER A 24 -7.40 17.80 -4.32
CA SER A 24 -6.85 16.51 -4.71
C SER A 24 -7.74 15.84 -5.75
N THR A 25 -7.15 15.09 -6.68
CA THR A 25 -7.89 14.18 -7.57
C THR A 25 -8.76 13.16 -6.82
N LYS A 26 -8.54 12.99 -5.51
CA LYS A 26 -9.33 12.13 -4.62
C LYS A 26 -10.44 12.84 -3.86
N ASP A 27 -10.65 14.15 -4.01
CA ASP A 27 -11.64 14.90 -3.22
C ASP A 27 -13.07 14.40 -3.42
N ILE A 28 -13.43 14.10 -4.67
CA ILE A 28 -14.73 13.50 -5.02
C ILE A 28 -14.86 12.12 -4.39
N THR A 29 -13.80 11.31 -4.47
CA THR A 29 -13.80 9.95 -3.92
C THR A 29 -13.89 9.96 -2.39
N HIS A 30 -13.21 10.91 -1.74
CA HIS A 30 -13.25 11.13 -0.30
C HIS A 30 -14.64 11.59 0.12
N THR A 31 -15.21 12.60 -0.55
CA THR A 31 -16.58 13.10 -0.30
C THR A 31 -17.62 11.98 -0.41
N ARG A 32 -17.50 11.13 -1.44
CA ARG A 32 -18.38 9.96 -1.60
C ARG A 32 -18.23 8.96 -0.44
N ARG A 33 -17.00 8.68 0.00
CA ARG A 33 -16.71 7.75 1.11
C ARG A 33 -17.15 8.32 2.46
N SER A 34 -17.02 9.63 2.66
CA SER A 34 -17.47 10.32 3.87
C SER A 34 -18.97 10.62 3.87
N ARG A 35 -19.70 10.32 2.78
CA ARG A 35 -21.12 10.67 2.58
C ARG A 35 -21.37 12.18 2.80
N GLY A 36 -20.41 13.02 2.45
CA GLY A 36 -20.47 14.47 2.66
C GLY A 36 -20.32 14.91 4.12
N ALA A 37 -20.00 14.01 5.06
CA ALA A 37 -19.73 14.39 6.44
C ALA A 37 -18.43 15.22 6.53
N ALA A 38 -18.46 16.32 7.28
CA ALA A 38 -17.28 17.08 7.64
C ALA A 38 -16.88 16.75 9.09
N GLY A 39 -15.70 16.18 9.29
CA GLY A 39 -15.18 15.89 10.63
C GLY A 39 -14.77 17.17 11.35
N VAL A 40 -14.96 17.21 12.68
CA VAL A 40 -14.51 18.33 13.52
C VAL A 40 -12.99 18.32 13.59
N LYS A 41 -12.34 19.48 13.44
CA LYS A 41 -10.90 19.60 13.67
C LYS A 41 -10.64 19.39 15.16
N VAL A 42 -9.74 18.47 15.49
CA VAL A 42 -9.34 18.17 16.87
C VAL A 42 -7.92 18.66 17.07
N ASN A 43 -7.66 19.39 18.15
CA ASN A 43 -6.29 19.68 18.58
C ASN A 43 -5.81 18.54 19.48
N PHE A 44 -4.74 17.85 19.11
CA PHE A 44 -4.23 16.70 19.86
C PHE A 44 -2.70 16.64 19.80
N ASN A 45 -2.13 15.95 20.78
CA ASN A 45 -0.72 15.63 20.87
C ASN A 45 -0.54 14.12 21.21
N HIS A 46 0.70 13.71 21.48
CA HIS A 46 1.04 12.32 21.75
C HIS A 46 0.43 11.77 23.06
N ASP A 47 0.05 12.64 23.99
CA ASP A 47 -0.56 12.28 25.28
C ASP A 47 -2.10 12.41 25.27
N THR A 48 -2.67 12.97 24.21
CA THR A 48 -4.10 13.22 24.13
C THR A 48 -4.85 11.88 24.00
N PRO A 49 -5.71 11.50 24.96
CA PRO A 49 -6.48 10.29 24.85
C PRO A 49 -7.46 10.39 23.68
N PHE A 50 -7.61 9.30 22.93
CA PHE A 50 -8.49 9.26 21.77
C PHE A 50 -9.95 9.15 22.23
N THR A 51 -10.69 10.27 22.21
CA THR A 51 -12.06 10.38 22.74
C THR A 51 -13.16 10.36 21.68
N THR A 52 -12.82 10.46 20.40
CA THR A 52 -13.77 10.50 19.28
C THR A 52 -13.80 9.17 18.52
N LYS A 53 -14.81 8.96 17.66
CA LYS A 53 -14.82 7.79 16.76
C LYS A 53 -13.75 7.96 15.68
N LYS A 54 -13.02 6.88 15.39
CA LYS A 54 -11.97 6.84 14.36
C LYS A 54 -12.44 7.41 13.03
N GLU A 55 -13.63 7.02 12.59
CA GLU A 55 -14.20 7.39 11.31
C GLU A 55 -14.45 8.90 11.24
N GLN A 56 -14.95 9.50 12.32
CA GLN A 56 -15.19 10.94 12.41
C GLN A 56 -13.87 11.73 12.39
N PHE A 57 -12.90 11.29 13.19
CA PHE A 57 -11.58 11.91 13.25
C PHE A 57 -10.88 11.90 11.89
N LEU A 58 -10.87 10.74 11.21
CA LEU A 58 -10.24 10.54 9.90
C LEU A 58 -11.05 11.14 8.74
N THR A 59 -12.21 11.74 8.98
CA THR A 59 -12.95 12.45 7.92
C THR A 59 -12.36 13.85 7.69
N ASN A 60 -11.79 14.47 8.73
CA ASN A 60 -11.14 15.78 8.63
C ASN A 60 -9.72 15.65 8.04
N ALA A 61 -9.42 16.41 6.98
CA ALA A 61 -8.11 16.37 6.32
C ALA A 61 -6.97 16.92 7.20
N SER A 62 -7.23 17.95 8.02
CA SER A 62 -6.25 18.50 8.96
C SER A 62 -5.87 17.45 10.00
N ASN A 63 -6.86 16.76 10.57
CA ASN A 63 -6.61 15.70 11.55
C ASN A 63 -5.77 14.56 10.96
N LYS A 64 -6.09 14.12 9.72
CA LYS A 64 -5.29 13.09 9.03
C LYS A 64 -3.85 13.51 8.84
N ARG A 65 -3.64 14.74 8.35
CA ARG A 65 -2.30 15.31 8.14
C ARG A 65 -1.52 15.42 9.44
N GLU A 66 -2.10 16.03 10.47
CA GLU A 66 -1.46 16.21 11.78
C GLU A 66 -1.14 14.86 12.43
N PHE A 67 -2.00 13.86 12.27
CA PHE A 67 -1.79 12.52 12.80
C PHE A 67 -0.64 11.81 12.09
N VAL A 68 -0.59 11.87 10.76
CA VAL A 68 0.50 11.30 9.96
C VAL A 68 1.83 11.98 10.28
N ASN A 69 1.84 13.31 10.42
CA ASN A 69 3.05 14.06 10.79
C ASN A 69 3.57 13.64 12.17
N MET A 70 2.69 13.57 13.17
CA MET A 70 3.05 13.13 14.52
C MET A 70 3.57 11.68 14.52
N LEU A 71 2.92 10.77 13.79
CA LEU A 71 3.35 9.38 13.68
C LEU A 71 4.71 9.25 12.97
N SER A 72 4.92 10.02 11.90
CA SER A 72 6.18 10.07 11.16
C SER A 72 7.32 10.52 12.04
N GLN A 73 7.14 11.62 12.79
CA GLN A 73 8.14 12.12 13.74
C GLN A 73 8.48 11.06 14.81
N LYS A 74 7.47 10.34 15.31
CA LYS A 74 7.68 9.28 16.31
C LYS A 74 8.45 8.09 15.74
N LEU A 75 8.22 7.72 14.48
CA LEU A 75 8.94 6.65 13.79
C LEU A 75 10.39 7.05 13.50
N VAL A 76 10.62 8.27 13.00
CA VAL A 76 11.96 8.82 12.77
C VAL A 76 12.75 8.89 14.08
N SER A 77 12.12 9.36 15.16
CA SER A 77 12.75 9.40 16.51
C SER A 77 13.08 8.00 17.05
N ALA A 78 12.41 6.97 16.56
CA ALA A 78 12.68 5.58 16.90
C ALA A 78 13.74 4.92 15.98
N GLY A 79 14.34 5.69 15.06
CA GLY A 79 15.36 5.23 14.13
C GLY A 79 14.81 4.58 12.85
N CYS A 80 13.51 4.69 12.57
CA CYS A 80 12.92 4.14 11.34
C CYS A 80 13.08 5.10 10.16
N HIS A 81 13.25 4.54 8.96
CA HIS A 81 13.25 5.31 7.73
C HIS A 81 11.80 5.58 7.28
N VAL A 82 11.45 6.86 7.12
CA VAL A 82 10.08 7.28 6.78
C VAL A 82 10.12 8.18 5.54
N LEU A 83 9.29 7.84 4.56
CA LEU A 83 9.02 8.62 3.36
C LEU A 83 7.56 9.08 3.38
N GLN A 84 7.29 10.21 2.74
CA GLN A 84 5.93 10.73 2.59
C GLN A 84 5.71 11.13 1.14
N ALA A 85 4.60 10.64 0.56
CA ALA A 85 4.19 11.01 -0.78
C ALA A 85 3.61 12.43 -0.81
N GLU A 86 3.52 13.02 -2.00
CA GLU A 86 2.78 14.28 -2.18
C GLU A 86 1.26 14.05 -2.16
N GLY A 87 0.81 12.90 -2.65
CA GLY A 87 -0.60 12.52 -2.65
C GLY A 87 -0.77 11.05 -2.30
N ASP A 88 -1.09 10.23 -3.29
CA ASP A 88 -1.19 8.78 -3.09
C ASP A 88 0.19 8.13 -2.97
N ALA A 89 0.34 7.23 -2.00
CA ALA A 89 1.60 6.56 -1.74
C ALA A 89 1.91 5.38 -2.69
N ASP A 90 0.99 4.91 -3.55
CA ASP A 90 1.14 3.68 -4.32
C ASP A 90 2.39 3.72 -5.21
N VAL A 91 2.56 4.84 -5.91
CA VAL A 91 3.71 5.05 -6.81
C VAL A 91 5.01 5.16 -6.03
N LEU A 92 5.01 5.87 -4.89
CA LEU A 92 6.21 6.00 -4.06
C LEU A 92 6.61 4.66 -3.45
N ILE A 93 5.64 3.89 -2.92
CA ILE A 93 5.86 2.52 -2.43
C ILE A 93 6.46 1.64 -3.52
N ALA A 94 5.89 1.66 -4.73
CA ALA A 94 6.36 0.82 -5.82
C ALA A 94 7.79 1.18 -6.25
N LYS A 95 8.08 2.48 -6.40
CA LYS A 95 9.43 2.94 -6.76
C LYS A 95 10.46 2.58 -5.70
N THR A 96 10.18 2.88 -4.44
CA THR A 96 11.07 2.52 -3.33
C THR A 96 11.30 1.02 -3.25
N ALA A 97 10.26 0.20 -3.48
CA ALA A 97 10.41 -1.25 -3.48
C ALA A 97 11.31 -1.76 -4.62
N VAL A 98 11.21 -1.18 -5.82
CA VAL A 98 12.10 -1.52 -6.95
C VAL A 98 13.53 -1.05 -6.68
N GLU A 99 13.70 0.15 -6.13
CA GLU A 99 15.02 0.66 -5.73
C GLU A 99 15.68 -0.27 -4.71
N CYS A 100 14.97 -0.66 -3.65
CA CYS A 100 15.47 -1.63 -2.67
C CYS A 100 15.76 -3.01 -3.31
N ALA A 101 14.91 -3.46 -4.24
CA ALA A 101 15.10 -4.72 -4.96
C ALA A 101 16.31 -4.71 -5.91
N ASN A 102 16.86 -3.55 -6.26
CA ASN A 102 18.13 -3.51 -6.99
C ASN A 102 19.34 -3.82 -6.09
N GLU A 103 19.18 -3.74 -4.77
CA GLU A 103 20.26 -3.95 -3.79
C GLU A 103 20.09 -5.25 -2.99
N CYS A 104 18.85 -5.61 -2.63
CA CYS A 104 18.57 -6.77 -1.80
C CYS A 104 17.12 -7.27 -1.94
N SER A 105 16.88 -8.52 -1.52
CA SER A 105 15.52 -9.06 -1.52
C SER A 105 14.57 -8.20 -0.68
N THR A 106 13.47 -7.79 -1.31
CA THR A 106 12.55 -6.79 -0.78
C THR A 106 11.14 -7.36 -0.67
N THR A 107 10.45 -7.06 0.44
CA THR A 107 9.05 -7.44 0.63
C THR A 107 8.19 -6.22 0.95
N VAL A 108 7.18 -5.99 0.13
CA VAL A 108 6.19 -4.93 0.32
C VAL A 108 4.99 -5.50 1.08
N ILE A 109 4.65 -4.90 2.22
CA ILE A 109 3.50 -5.33 3.03
C ILE A 109 2.27 -4.49 2.65
N ARG A 110 1.39 -5.05 1.81
CA ARG A 110 0.12 -4.43 1.45
C ARG A 110 -0.86 -5.42 0.82
N GLU A 111 -2.15 -5.21 1.06
CA GLU A 111 -3.23 -5.88 0.35
C GLU A 111 -3.88 -4.93 -0.67
N ASP A 112 -3.21 -4.72 -1.81
CA ASP A 112 -3.73 -3.88 -2.89
C ASP A 112 -3.40 -4.46 -4.27
N THR A 113 -4.44 -4.72 -5.06
CA THR A 113 -4.28 -5.21 -6.43
C THR A 113 -3.67 -4.15 -7.34
N ASP A 114 -4.00 -2.87 -7.14
CA ASP A 114 -3.45 -1.79 -7.96
C ASP A 114 -1.93 -1.74 -7.79
N LEU A 115 -1.46 -1.93 -6.56
CA LEU A 115 -0.03 -2.01 -6.27
C LEU A 115 0.62 -3.28 -6.86
N LEU A 116 -0.04 -4.43 -6.81
CA LEU A 116 0.48 -5.65 -7.45
C LEU A 116 0.71 -5.44 -8.95
N ILE A 117 -0.27 -4.88 -9.64
CA ILE A 117 -0.17 -4.60 -11.08
C ILE A 117 0.94 -3.57 -11.34
N LEU A 118 1.03 -2.53 -10.52
CA LEU A 118 2.07 -1.52 -10.65
C LEU A 118 3.46 -2.14 -10.49
N LEU A 119 3.68 -2.97 -9.47
CA LEU A 119 4.96 -3.66 -9.24
C LEU A 119 5.33 -4.57 -10.42
N ILE A 120 4.40 -5.36 -10.95
CA ILE A 120 4.64 -6.22 -12.13
C ILE A 120 5.08 -5.37 -13.34
N PHE A 121 4.50 -4.19 -13.52
CA PHE A 121 4.82 -3.31 -14.64
C PHE A 121 6.20 -2.67 -14.54
N ILE A 122 6.61 -2.20 -13.35
CA ILE A 122 7.83 -1.39 -13.19
C ILE A 122 9.08 -2.18 -12.77
N THR A 123 8.93 -3.41 -12.28
CA THR A 123 10.06 -4.19 -11.73
C THR A 123 10.96 -4.70 -12.85
N ASN A 124 12.28 -4.56 -12.68
CA ASN A 124 13.26 -5.18 -13.56
C ASN A 124 13.32 -6.70 -13.29
N PRO A 125 13.12 -7.58 -14.30
CA PRO A 125 13.20 -9.03 -14.13
C PRO A 125 14.55 -9.55 -13.61
N GLU A 126 15.62 -8.75 -13.76
CA GLU A 126 16.98 -9.09 -13.32
C GLU A 126 17.33 -8.54 -11.92
N SER A 127 16.38 -7.88 -11.24
CA SER A 127 16.56 -7.41 -9.85
C SER A 127 16.53 -8.57 -8.83
N GLU A 128 16.95 -8.29 -7.60
CA GLU A 128 16.79 -9.22 -6.48
C GLU A 128 15.31 -9.53 -6.21
N ALA A 129 15.05 -10.63 -5.50
CA ALA A 129 13.70 -11.12 -5.29
C ALA A 129 12.77 -10.07 -4.64
N LEU A 130 11.66 -9.79 -5.32
CA LEU A 130 10.66 -8.82 -4.88
C LEU A 130 9.32 -9.51 -4.62
N TYR A 131 8.79 -9.30 -3.41
CA TYR A 131 7.53 -9.88 -2.96
C TYR A 131 6.51 -8.82 -2.59
N LEU A 132 5.25 -9.06 -2.94
CA LEU A 132 4.12 -8.41 -2.28
C LEU A 132 3.54 -9.40 -1.26
N GLN A 133 3.27 -8.94 -0.05
CA GLN A 133 2.69 -9.77 1.00
C GLN A 133 1.48 -9.05 1.61
N SER A 134 0.39 -9.79 1.80
CA SER A 134 -0.79 -9.29 2.51
C SER A 134 -0.47 -9.04 3.98
N ASP A 135 -1.01 -7.95 4.52
CA ASP A 135 -0.99 -7.62 5.95
C ASP A 135 -1.93 -8.52 6.78
N LYS A 136 -2.85 -9.25 6.13
CA LYS A 136 -3.80 -10.16 6.76
C LYS A 136 -3.38 -11.62 6.60
N LYS A 137 -3.55 -12.38 7.69
CA LYS A 137 -3.38 -13.83 7.65
C LYS A 137 -4.62 -14.48 7.07
N LYS A 138 -4.43 -15.43 6.14
CA LYS A 138 -5.46 -16.38 5.72
C LYS A 138 -5.17 -17.71 6.39
N GLY A 139 -5.85 -17.97 7.51
CA GLY A 139 -5.49 -19.07 8.40
C GLY A 139 -4.15 -18.81 9.11
N LYS A 140 -3.19 -19.74 8.99
CA LYS A 140 -1.87 -19.63 9.64
C LYS A 140 -0.80 -18.91 8.80
N LYS A 141 -1.08 -18.57 7.54
CA LYS A 141 -0.08 -18.01 6.61
C LYS A 141 -0.52 -16.66 6.05
N PHE A 142 0.46 -15.82 5.74
CA PHE A 142 0.24 -14.63 4.91
C PHE A 142 0.20 -15.04 3.45
N ARG A 143 -0.64 -14.36 2.64
CA ARG A 143 -0.58 -14.49 1.19
C ARG A 143 0.61 -13.70 0.68
N VAL A 144 1.43 -14.32 -0.16
CA VAL A 144 2.62 -13.71 -0.77
C VAL A 144 2.53 -13.89 -2.28
N TRP A 145 2.90 -12.86 -3.02
CA TRP A 145 3.00 -12.84 -4.46
C TRP A 145 4.45 -12.53 -4.84
N ASP A 146 5.07 -13.44 -5.58
CA ASP A 146 6.42 -13.29 -6.13
C ASP A 146 6.33 -12.55 -7.47
N ILE A 147 6.86 -11.33 -7.51
CA ILE A 147 6.70 -10.43 -8.66
C ILE A 147 7.39 -11.01 -9.90
N HIS A 148 8.60 -11.54 -9.75
CA HIS A 148 9.34 -12.16 -10.85
C HIS A 148 8.66 -13.41 -11.38
N TRP A 149 8.10 -14.24 -10.49
CA TRP A 149 7.27 -15.38 -10.91
C TRP A 149 6.06 -14.93 -11.71
N PHE A 150 5.39 -13.85 -11.30
CA PHE A 150 4.26 -13.29 -12.05
C PHE A 150 4.70 -12.81 -13.44
N GLN A 151 5.79 -12.04 -13.53
CA GLN A 151 6.32 -11.54 -14.79
C GLN A 151 6.64 -12.68 -15.77
N ARG A 152 7.30 -13.75 -15.29
CA ARG A 152 7.59 -14.95 -16.10
C ARG A 152 6.31 -15.69 -16.54
N SER A 153 5.32 -15.75 -15.65
CA SER A 153 4.07 -16.50 -15.90
C SER A 153 3.17 -15.83 -16.93
N VAL A 154 3.09 -14.49 -16.92
CA VAL A 154 2.24 -13.73 -17.87
C VAL A 154 2.98 -13.34 -19.14
N GLY A 155 4.31 -13.25 -19.10
CA GLY A 155 5.15 -12.84 -20.22
C GLY A 155 5.33 -11.32 -20.33
N PRO A 156 6.39 -10.87 -21.01
CA PRO A 156 6.81 -9.45 -21.03
C PRO A 156 5.78 -8.53 -21.69
N GLU A 157 5.10 -8.99 -22.74
CA GLU A 157 4.05 -8.22 -23.41
C GLU A 157 2.84 -8.00 -22.49
N MET A 158 2.42 -9.02 -21.75
CA MET A 158 1.32 -8.85 -20.80
C MET A 158 1.72 -7.95 -19.63
N CYS A 159 2.98 -7.98 -19.17
CA CYS A 159 3.44 -7.07 -18.12
C CYS A 159 3.22 -5.59 -18.50
N THR A 160 3.43 -5.22 -19.76
CA THR A 160 3.21 -3.85 -20.24
C THR A 160 1.73 -3.51 -20.46
N LEU A 161 0.90 -4.50 -20.81
CA LEU A 161 -0.53 -4.33 -21.04
C LEU A 161 -1.39 -4.42 -19.77
N LEU A 162 -0.91 -5.06 -18.71
CA LEU A 162 -1.67 -5.29 -17.48
C LEU A 162 -2.25 -4.01 -16.84
N PRO A 163 -1.51 -2.88 -16.75
CA PRO A 163 -2.08 -1.63 -16.24
C PRO A 163 -3.27 -1.14 -17.07
N PHE A 164 -3.19 -1.27 -18.39
CA PHE A 164 -4.26 -0.88 -19.31
C PHE A 164 -5.48 -1.80 -19.17
N VAL A 165 -5.26 -3.12 -19.14
CA VAL A 165 -6.33 -4.10 -18.93
C VAL A 165 -7.03 -3.86 -17.58
N HIS A 166 -6.27 -3.61 -16.52
CA HIS A 166 -6.79 -3.31 -15.19
C HIS A 166 -7.62 -2.02 -15.17
N ALA A 167 -7.14 -0.97 -15.85
CA ALA A 167 -7.85 0.31 -15.94
C ALA A 167 -9.21 0.18 -16.65
N ILE A 168 -9.28 -0.58 -17.75
CA ILE A 168 -10.53 -0.80 -18.50
C ILE A 168 -11.49 -1.74 -17.76
N ALA A 169 -10.97 -2.82 -17.18
CA ALA A 169 -11.78 -3.81 -16.49
C ALA A 169 -12.43 -3.26 -15.20
N GLY A 170 -11.89 -2.15 -14.67
CA GLY A 170 -12.35 -1.51 -13.45
C GLY A 170 -12.11 -2.36 -12.21
N ARG A 171 -12.22 -1.73 -11.03
CA ARG A 171 -12.01 -2.38 -9.71
C ARG A 171 -13.15 -3.33 -9.30
N SER A 172 -13.83 -3.95 -10.27
CA SER A 172 -14.96 -4.87 -10.09
C SER A 172 -15.00 -6.00 -11.14
N SER A 173 -13.85 -6.50 -11.58
CA SER A 173 -13.76 -7.84 -12.17
C SER A 173 -13.06 -8.76 -11.17
N VAL A 174 -13.80 -9.77 -10.76
CA VAL A 174 -13.41 -10.86 -9.89
C VAL A 174 -12.27 -11.64 -10.57
N TRP A 175 -11.03 -11.19 -10.39
CA TRP A 175 -9.87 -12.04 -10.61
C TRP A 175 -9.52 -12.71 -9.29
N TYR A 176 -10.27 -13.76 -8.94
CA TYR A 176 -9.73 -14.76 -8.04
C TYR A 176 -8.58 -15.46 -8.77
N TRP A 177 -7.38 -14.87 -8.76
CA TRP A 177 -6.14 -15.58 -9.04
C TRP A 177 -5.89 -16.55 -7.88
N GLN A 178 -6.67 -17.63 -7.88
CA GLN A 178 -6.41 -18.81 -7.09
C GLN A 178 -5.55 -19.71 -7.96
N GLY A 179 -4.23 -19.61 -7.80
CA GLY A 179 -3.31 -20.64 -8.26
C GLY A 179 -3.68 -21.95 -7.58
N ARG A 180 -4.59 -22.72 -8.19
CA ARG A 180 -4.75 -24.14 -7.89
C ARG A 180 -3.71 -24.85 -8.74
N SER A 181 -2.59 -25.17 -8.11
CA SER A 181 -1.93 -26.42 -8.45
C SER A 181 -2.94 -27.53 -8.12
N THR A 182 -3.61 -28.04 -9.14
CA THR A 182 -4.04 -29.44 -9.28
C THR A 182 -4.76 -29.61 -10.62
N SER A 183 -4.09 -30.31 -11.51
CA SER A 183 -4.67 -31.01 -12.65
C SER A 183 -5.93 -31.79 -12.26
N LYS A 184 -6.95 -31.75 -13.12
CA LYS A 184 -7.62 -32.93 -13.68
C LYS A 184 -8.76 -32.48 -14.59
N VAL A 185 -8.57 -32.74 -15.89
CA VAL A 185 -9.65 -32.91 -16.86
C VAL A 185 -10.47 -34.13 -16.44
N LYS A 186 -11.79 -34.03 -16.50
CA LYS A 186 -12.62 -35.19 -16.83
C LYS A 186 -13.89 -34.71 -17.55
N VAL A 187 -14.12 -35.39 -18.66
CA VAL A 187 -15.10 -35.24 -19.75
C VAL A 187 -16.41 -34.57 -19.37
#